data_AF-A0A8J6Q259-F1
#
_entry.id   AF-A0A8J6Q259-F1
#
_cell.length_a   1.000
_cell.length_b   1.000
_cell.length_c   1.000
_cell.angle_alpha   90.00
_cell.angle_beta   90.00
_cell.angle_gamma   90.00
#
_symmetry.space_group_name_H-M   'P 1'
#
loop_
_entity.id
_entity.type
_entity.pdbx_description
1 polymer ?
#
loop_
_entity_poly.entity_id
_entity_poly.type
_entity_poly.pdbx_seq_one_letter_code
_entity_poly.pdbx_strand_id
1 'polypeptide(L)'
;MEKQNLPNSTLVLVLGILSILGCCFYGIPGLILAIVGLIFASKATKLYQSNPDLYEGYGNVKAGKIMAIISLVLSIIFILLIVWAIVYFGFETLQNEELLRERLEELQQS
;
A
#
# COMPACT_ATOMS: atom_id res chain seq x y z
N MET A 1 35.35 6.30 13.77
CA MET A 1 34.19 7.21 13.67
C MET A 1 32.97 6.38 14.02
N GLU A 2 32.11 6.85 14.94
CA GLU A 2 30.82 6.19 15.20
C GLU A 2 29.96 6.33 13.94
N LYS A 3 29.62 5.19 13.33
CA LYS A 3 28.68 5.14 12.20
C LYS A 3 27.30 5.53 12.72
N GLN A 4 26.70 6.55 12.11
CA GLN A 4 25.33 6.93 12.46
C GLN A 4 24.35 6.00 11.75
N ASN A 5 23.38 5.47 12.49
CA ASN A 5 22.23 4.82 11.87
C ASN A 5 21.55 5.82 10.94
N LEU A 6 21.24 5.38 9.72
CA LEU A 6 20.56 6.21 8.72
C LEU A 6 19.31 6.84 9.34
N PRO A 7 19.30 8.18 9.51
CA PRO A 7 18.08 8.85 9.96
C PRO A 7 17.02 8.57 8.91
N ASN A 8 15.83 8.18 9.37
CA ASN A 8 14.68 7.71 8.57
C ASN A 8 14.64 6.24 8.17
N SER A 9 15.59 5.37 8.56
CA SER A 9 15.50 3.94 8.20
C SER A 9 14.30 3.24 8.86
N THR A 10 14.06 3.52 10.15
CA THR A 10 12.86 3.06 10.87
C THR A 10 11.59 3.76 10.40
N LEU A 11 11.65 5.05 10.08
CA LEU A 11 10.51 5.80 9.57
C LEU A 11 10.03 5.26 8.22
N VAL A 12 10.95 4.92 7.30
CA VAL A 12 10.61 4.31 6.01
C VAL A 12 9.98 2.92 6.19
N LEU A 13 10.47 2.14 7.15
CA LEU A 13 9.91 0.82 7.47
C LEU A 13 8.50 0.93 8.07
N VAL A 14 8.30 1.88 9.00
CA VAL A 14 7.00 2.16 9.62
C VAL A 14 6.01 2.76 8.60
N LEU A 15 6.46 3.67 7.73
CA LEU A 15 5.65 4.21 6.62
C LEU A 15 5.22 3.10 5.65
N GLY A 16 6.09 2.13 5.38
CA GLY A 16 5.75 0.96 4.56
C GLY A 16 4.64 0.10 5.17
N ILE A 17 4.74 -0.22 6.47
CA ILE A 17 3.72 -1.01 7.18
C ILE A 17 2.40 -0.25 7.32
N LEU A 18 2.47 1.04 7.67
CA LEU A 18 1.29 1.91 7.76
C LEU A 18 0.59 2.06 6.41
N SER A 19 1.32 2.00 5.30
CA SER A 19 0.73 2.05 3.96
C SER A 19 -0.12 0.82 3.65
N ILE A 20 0.26 -0.37 4.15
CA ILE A 20 -0.52 -1.60 4.00
C ILE A 20 -1.84 -1.49 4.77
N LEU A 21 -1.77 -1.05 6.03
CA LEU A 21 -2.97 -0.83 6.85
C LEU A 21 -3.86 0.27 6.28
N GLY A 22 -3.27 1.36 5.79
CA GLY A 22 -3.98 2.46 5.13
C GLY A 22 -4.65 2.05 3.81
N CYS A 23 -4.09 1.07 3.09
CA CYS A 23 -4.70 0.54 1.86
C CYS A 23 -5.95 -0.29 2.16
N CYS A 24 -5.90 -1.20 3.14
CA CYS A 24 -7.05 -2.05 3.47
C CYS A 24 -8.22 -1.32 4.13
N PHE A 25 -7.95 -0.26 4.90
CA PHE A 25 -9.01 0.42 5.68
C PHE A 25 -9.49 1.75 5.09
N TYR A 26 -8.69 2.43 4.27
CA TYR A 26 -9.03 3.76 3.75
C TYR A 26 -8.92 3.89 2.22
N GLY A 27 -8.38 2.90 1.50
CA GLY A 27 -8.32 2.87 0.03
C GLY A 27 -7.39 3.93 -0.57
N ILE A 28 -7.93 5.13 -0.85
CA ILE A 28 -7.25 6.22 -1.57
C ILE A 28 -6.06 6.83 -0.80
N PRO A 29 -6.14 7.10 0.53
CA PRO A 29 -5.02 7.64 1.30
C PRO A 29 -3.84 6.67 1.37
N GLY A 30 -4.12 5.35 1.33
CA GLY A 30 -3.09 4.32 1.32
C GLY A 30 -2.18 4.39 0.08
N LEU A 31 -2.75 4.77 -1.07
CA LEU A 31 -2.02 4.93 -2.33
C LEU A 31 -1.09 6.16 -2.29
N ILE A 32 -1.55 7.25 -1.67
CA ILE A 32 -0.76 8.47 -1.46
C ILE A 32 0.41 8.19 -0.49
N LEU A 33 0.16 7.52 0.63
CA LEU A 33 1.20 7.13 1.58
C LEU A 33 2.26 6.21 0.94
N ALA A 34 1.84 5.27 0.09
CA ALA A 34 2.76 4.38 -0.63
C ALA A 34 3.73 5.17 -1.52
N ILE A 35 3.21 6.14 -2.29
CA ILE A 35 4.01 6.99 -3.17
C ILE A 35 5.00 7.84 -2.34
N VAL A 36 4.53 8.48 -1.27
CA VAL A 36 5.38 9.30 -0.40
C VAL A 36 6.48 8.46 0.26
N GLY A 37 6.15 7.26 0.73
CA GLY A 37 7.12 6.30 1.28
C GLY A 37 8.19 5.90 0.25
N LEU A 38 7.81 5.70 -1.01
CA LEU A 38 8.73 5.32 -2.08
C LEU A 38 9.69 6.46 -2.47
N ILE A 39 9.22 7.71 -2.40
CA ILE A 39 10.06 8.90 -2.57
C ILE A 39 11.08 9.02 -1.42
N PHE A 40 10.64 8.85 -0.17
CA PHE A 40 11.52 8.87 1.00
C PHE A 40 12.57 7.75 0.96
N ALA A 41 12.17 6.53 0.59
CA ALA A 41 13.10 5.41 0.42
C ALA A 41 14.15 5.70 -0.68
N SER A 42 13.75 6.34 -1.79
CA SER A 42 14.68 6.73 -2.86
C SER A 42 15.63 7.85 -2.41
N LYS A 43 15.17 8.82 -1.62
CA LYS A 43 16.05 9.84 -1.01
C LYS A 43 17.04 9.23 -0.03
N ALA A 44 16.59 8.33 0.86
CA ALA A 44 17.46 7.63 1.80
C ALA A 44 18.51 6.76 1.08
N THR A 45 18.13 6.12 -0.03
CA THR A 45 19.07 5.37 -0.88
C THR A 45 20.14 6.27 -1.49
N LYS A 46 19.76 7.44 -2.02
CA LYS A 46 20.70 8.42 -2.58
C LYS A 46 21.66 8.97 -1.51
N LEU A 47 21.16 9.25 -0.31
CA LEU A 47 21.96 9.74 0.81
C LEU A 47 23.00 8.70 1.27
N TYR A 48 22.61 7.42 1.29
CA TYR A 48 23.53 6.32 1.57
C TYR A 48 24.61 6.19 0.48
N GLN A 49 24.25 6.35 -0.79
CA GLN A 49 25.21 6.27 -1.90
C GLN A 49 26.22 7.42 -1.91
N SER A 50 25.85 8.62 -1.46
CA SER A 50 26.79 9.75 -1.40
C SER A 50 27.76 9.64 -0.23
N ASN A 51 27.43 8.94 0.87
CA ASN A 51 28.33 8.74 2.00
C ASN A 51 28.15 7.34 2.65
N PRO A 52 28.60 6.25 1.99
CA PRO A 52 28.36 4.89 2.49
C PRO A 52 29.13 4.57 3.79
N ASP A 53 30.23 5.28 4.06
CA ASP A 53 31.08 5.09 5.25
C ASP A 53 30.47 5.69 6.53
N LEU A 54 29.61 6.70 6.37
CA LEU A 54 29.01 7.46 7.49
C LEU A 54 27.73 6.82 8.04
N TYR A 55 27.09 5.96 7.24
CA TYR A 55 25.73 5.50 7.47
C TYR A 55 25.64 3.98 7.62
N GLU A 56 24.96 3.52 8.67
CA GLU A 56 24.57 2.11 8.87
C GLU A 56 23.05 1.91 8.81
N GLY A 57 22.59 0.69 8.56
CA GLY A 57 21.15 0.37 8.49
C GLY A 57 20.51 0.50 7.10
N TYR A 58 21.30 0.41 6.01
CA TYR A 58 20.78 0.36 4.62
C TYR A 58 19.86 -0.84 4.36
N GLY A 59 20.02 -1.93 5.12
CA GLY A 59 19.12 -3.10 5.06
C GLY A 59 17.65 -2.74 5.30
N ASN A 60 17.38 -1.85 6.27
CA ASN A 60 16.02 -1.40 6.59
C ASN A 60 15.45 -0.48 5.51
N VAL A 61 16.29 0.36 4.88
CA VAL A 61 15.88 1.17 3.70
C VAL A 61 15.48 0.25 2.53
N LYS A 62 16.26 -0.80 2.26
CA LYS A 62 15.91 -1.79 1.22
C LYS A 62 14.60 -2.50 1.55
N ALA A 63 14.45 -2.98 2.79
CA ALA A 63 13.23 -3.66 3.23
C ALA A 63 11.99 -2.75 3.09
N GLY A 64 12.08 -1.50 3.55
CA GLY A 64 10.98 -0.54 3.39
C GLY A 64 10.66 -0.20 1.93
N LYS A 65 11.68 -0.16 1.06
CA LYS A 65 11.48 0.03 -0.39
C LYS A 65 10.74 -1.15 -1.03
N ILE A 66 11.09 -2.38 -0.64
CA ILE A 66 10.39 -3.59 -1.07
C ILE A 66 8.93 -3.57 -0.60
N MET A 67 8.70 -3.23 0.68
CA MET A 67 7.35 -3.15 1.25
C MET A 67 6.49 -2.09 0.53
N ALA A 68 7.06 -0.93 0.19
CA ALA A 68 6.35 0.11 -0.58
C ALA A 68 5.93 -0.38 -1.97
N ILE A 69 6.79 -1.15 -2.66
CA ILE A 69 6.46 -1.73 -3.98
C ILE A 69 5.34 -2.76 -3.84
N ILE A 70 5.43 -3.66 -2.86
CA ILE A 70 4.39 -4.66 -2.60
C ILE A 70 3.04 -3.97 -2.34
N SER A 71 3.05 -2.92 -1.51
CA SER A 71 1.85 -2.16 -1.17
C SER A 71 1.21 -1.50 -2.40
N LEU A 72 2.03 -0.94 -3.29
CA LEU A 72 1.56 -0.30 -4.52
C LEU A 72 0.91 -1.33 -5.47
N VAL A 73 1.51 -2.51 -5.62
CA VAL A 73 0.94 -3.61 -6.43
C VAL A 73 -0.39 -4.08 -5.83
N LEU A 74 -0.44 -4.29 -4.50
CA LEU A 74 -1.65 -4.73 -3.82
C LEU A 74 -2.79 -3.71 -3.96
N SER A 75 -2.46 -2.41 -3.87
CA SER A 75 -3.42 -1.32 -4.02
C SER A 75 -4.02 -1.27 -5.43
N ILE A 76 -3.20 -1.48 -6.47
CA ILE A 76 -3.67 -1.55 -7.87
C ILE A 76 -4.61 -2.74 -8.06
N ILE A 77 -4.27 -3.91 -7.53
CA ILE A 77 -5.12 -5.11 -7.60
C ILE A 77 -6.45 -4.85 -6.88
N PHE A 78 -6.41 -4.21 -5.70
CA PHE A 78 -7.61 -3.90 -4.93
C PHE A 78 -8.54 -2.94 -5.68
N ILE A 79 -8.00 -1.89 -6.31
CA ILE A 79 -8.80 -0.99 -7.16
C ILE A 79 -9.42 -1.75 -8.34
N LEU A 80 -8.65 -2.64 -8.99
CA LEU A 80 -9.18 -3.48 -10.08
C LEU A 80 -10.32 -4.39 -9.60
N LEU A 81 -10.20 -4.99 -8.42
CA LEU A 81 -11.27 -5.80 -7.83
C LEU A 81 -12.51 -4.97 -7.52
N ILE A 82 -12.36 -3.76 -6.98
CA ILE A 82 -13.49 -2.83 -6.74
C ILE A 82 -14.16 -2.47 -8.06
N VAL A 83 -13.40 -2.10 -9.09
CA VAL A 83 -13.96 -1.75 -10.41
C VAL A 83 -14.67 -2.97 -11.01
N TRP A 84 -14.07 -4.15 -10.93
CA TRP A 84 -14.69 -5.39 -11.41
C TRP A 84 -15.98 -5.70 -10.67
N ALA A 85 -16.00 -5.56 -9.34
CA ALA A 85 -17.21 -5.74 -8.54
C ALA A 85 -18.30 -4.74 -8.93
N ILE A 86 -17.96 -3.46 -9.12
CA ILE A 86 -18.93 -2.43 -9.56
C ILE A 86 -19.47 -2.74 -10.96
N VAL A 87 -18.64 -3.23 -11.89
CA VAL A 87 -19.09 -3.58 -13.25
C VAL A 87 -19.95 -4.85 -13.26
N TYR A 88 -19.61 -5.86 -12.45
CA TYR A 88 -20.27 -7.17 -12.45
C TYR A 88 -21.55 -7.19 -11.61
N PHE A 89 -21.52 -6.59 -10.41
CA PHE A 89 -22.70 -6.48 -9.55
C PHE A 89 -23.53 -5.24 -9.90
N GLY A 90 -22.93 -4.18 -10.43
CA GLY A 90 -23.55 -2.87 -10.51
C GLY A 90 -23.42 -2.14 -9.18
N PHE A 91 -23.10 -0.85 -9.19
CA PHE A 91 -23.06 -0.01 -7.98
C PHE A 91 -24.40 -0.06 -7.21
N GLU A 92 -25.48 -0.32 -7.94
CA GLU A 92 -26.87 -0.31 -7.51
C GLU A 92 -27.25 -1.49 -6.61
N THR A 93 -26.74 -2.70 -6.88
CA THR A 93 -26.96 -3.88 -6.01
C THR A 93 -26.10 -3.82 -4.76
N LEU A 94 -24.90 -3.24 -4.84
CA LEU A 94 -24.03 -3.05 -3.68
C LEU A 94 -24.57 -1.96 -2.73
N GLN A 95 -25.32 -0.99 -3.26
CA GLN A 95 -25.89 0.09 -2.46
C GLN A 95 -27.32 -0.21 -1.98
N ASN A 96 -28.09 -1.03 -2.72
CA ASN A 96 -29.43 -1.45 -2.33
C ASN A 96 -29.41 -2.90 -1.81
N GLU A 97 -29.39 -3.02 -0.48
CA GLU A 97 -29.40 -4.31 0.23
C GLU A 97 -30.60 -5.19 -0.16
N GLU A 98 -31.73 -4.59 -0.54
CA GLU A 98 -32.93 -5.30 -1.01
C GLU A 98 -32.70 -6.00 -2.36
N LEU A 99 -32.09 -5.32 -3.34
CA LEU A 99 -31.84 -5.88 -4.68
C LEU A 99 -30.81 -7.02 -4.64
N LEU A 100 -29.83 -6.93 -3.73
CA LEU A 100 -28.83 -7.97 -3.51
C LEU A 100 -29.47 -9.24 -2.93
N ARG A 101 -30.45 -9.08 -2.03
CA ARG A 101 -31.22 -10.20 -1.46
C ARG A 101 -32.09 -10.86 -2.52
N GLU A 102 -32.76 -10.09 -3.37
CA GLU A 102 -33.57 -10.60 -4.48
C GLU A 102 -32.75 -11.46 -5.46
N ARG A 103 -31.56 -11.01 -5.87
CA ARG A 103 -30.67 -11.77 -6.77
C ARG A 103 -30.13 -13.07 -6.15
N LEU A 104 -29.93 -13.09 -4.83
CA LEU A 104 -29.54 -14.30 -4.10
C LEU A 104 -30.70 -15.30 -4.00
N GLU A 105 -31.91 -14.81 -3.78
CA GLU A 105 -33.12 -15.65 -3.76
C GLU A 105 -33.43 -16.25 -5.14
N GLU A 106 -33.29 -15.48 -6.22
CA GLU A 106 -33.44 -15.99 -7.60
C GLU A 106 -32.44 -17.12 -7.90
N LEU A 107 -31.19 -17.01 -7.46
CA LEU A 107 -30.17 -18.05 -7.63
C LEU A 107 -30.38 -19.29 -6.74
N GLN A 108 -31.09 -19.16 -5.61
CA GLN A 108 -31.46 -20.30 -4.77
C GLN A 108 -32.70 -21.05 -5.29
N GLN A 109 -33.53 -20.41 -6.13
CA GLN A 109 -34.73 -21.02 -6.71
C GLN A 109 -34.51 -21.66 -8.08
N SER A 110 -33.34 -21.44 -8.72
CA SER A 110 -32.90 -22.12 -9.96
C SER A 110 -32.00 -23.32 -9.66
#